data_AF-A0A928PQI9-F1
#
_entry.id   AF-A0A928PQI9-F1
#
_cell.length_a   1.000
_cell.length_b   1.000
_cell.length_c   1.000
_cell.angle_alpha   90.00
_cell.angle_beta   90.00
_cell.angle_gamma   90.00
#
_symmetry.space_group_name_H-M   'P 1'
#
loop_
_entity.id
_entity.type
_entity.pdbx_description
1 polymer ?
#
loop_
_entity_poly.entity_id
_entity_poly.type
_entity_poly.pdbx_seq_one_letter_code
_entity_poly.pdbx_strand_id
1 'polypeptide(L)'
;MKRVFLIVLDSLGAGALPDAAEYGDEGCGTIRTISESYKFNIPNLLRLGLGNVEGLSFLGKNIRPAAASARLAERSKGKDTTIGHWEISGVVSDHPLPTYPEGFPQEILDELVRQTGRGWLCNKPYSGTEVIRDYGEEHIKTGKLIVYTSADSVLQIAAHNDVVPLEELYDICTKARAIMQGVHGVGRIIARPFIGKYPGFTRTGDRRDYSIEAPGRTVLDVLSDSGLDVISVGKIKDVFVGRGITEAVEAHNNEESMAAVDALVEKDFHGLCFINLVDFDMLYGHRNDIHGYANALTEFDHWLGGFLPKLRDDDVLMITADHGCDPGDVSTDHTREYVPLLVYGSEIAPVGLSTRSSFADIAATIAEWFDVPKETEGASFARLLRYGRRSGGIKKDERQLLVEKAKEAMAFSYSPYSGCTVGAALLAANGEIYTGCNIENAAFSPTNCAERTAVFKAVSEGVTEFRAIAVAGGKNGVIEGEFPPCGVCRQVLMEFCEPKKFKVLLVSKEGWREVTLADLLPHGFGRSDVN
;
A
#
# COMPACT_ATOMS: atom_id res chain seq x y z
N MET A 1 2.19 7.19 -15.46
CA MET A 1 3.05 6.81 -14.32
C MET A 1 4.23 6.11 -14.94
N LYS A 2 5.43 6.42 -14.49
CA LYS A 2 6.67 5.85 -15.02
C LYS A 2 7.34 4.93 -14.02
N ARG A 3 7.31 5.26 -12.73
CA ARG A 3 7.97 4.46 -11.69
C ARG A 3 7.04 4.25 -10.52
N VAL A 4 6.96 3.01 -10.03
CA VAL A 4 6.29 2.69 -8.77
C VAL A 4 7.37 2.25 -7.79
N PHE A 5 7.43 2.89 -6.63
CA PHE A 5 8.21 2.45 -5.47
C PHE A 5 7.24 1.78 -4.50
N LEU A 6 7.34 0.46 -4.35
CA LEU A 6 6.55 -0.32 -3.40
C LEU A 6 7.42 -0.70 -2.21
N ILE A 7 7.20 -0.04 -1.07
CA ILE A 7 7.91 -0.31 0.19
C ILE A 7 7.02 -1.17 1.08
N VAL A 8 7.51 -2.36 1.42
CA VAL A 8 6.95 -3.23 2.45
C VAL A 8 7.74 -3.01 3.74
N LEU A 9 7.06 -2.53 4.76
CA LEU A 9 7.54 -2.45 6.14
C LEU A 9 7.19 -3.79 6.79
N ASP A 10 8.09 -4.76 6.65
CA ASP A 10 7.88 -6.17 7.03
C ASP A 10 7.25 -6.26 8.43
N SER A 11 6.16 -7.00 8.57
CA SER A 11 5.41 -7.17 9.82
C SER A 11 4.68 -5.95 10.44
N LEU A 12 4.61 -4.77 9.80
CA LEU A 12 3.91 -3.59 10.35
C LEU A 12 2.36 -3.69 10.25
N GLY A 13 1.77 -4.53 11.08
CA GLY A 13 0.33 -4.78 11.16
C GLY A 13 -0.52 -3.61 11.67
N ALA A 14 -1.75 -3.52 11.15
CA ALA A 14 -2.76 -2.49 11.42
C ALA A 14 -3.99 -3.06 12.17
N GLY A 15 -3.78 -4.04 13.03
CA GLY A 15 -4.81 -4.65 13.88
C GLY A 15 -5.34 -5.98 13.34
N ALA A 16 -5.83 -6.83 14.24
CA ALA A 16 -6.31 -8.18 13.96
C ALA A 16 -7.31 -8.28 12.78
N LEU A 17 -7.12 -9.31 11.94
CA LEU A 17 -8.10 -9.71 10.93
C LEU A 17 -9.31 -10.41 11.57
N PRO A 18 -10.45 -10.49 10.85
CA PRO A 18 -11.63 -11.23 11.33
C PRO A 18 -11.35 -12.71 11.64
N ASP A 19 -10.38 -13.33 10.95
CA ASP A 19 -9.97 -14.72 11.17
C ASP A 19 -8.78 -14.89 12.12
N ALA A 20 -8.31 -13.82 12.79
CA ALA A 20 -7.12 -13.86 13.64
C ALA A 20 -7.22 -14.88 14.80
N ALA A 21 -8.42 -15.12 15.34
CA ALA A 21 -8.64 -16.11 16.38
C ALA A 21 -8.34 -17.55 15.92
N GLU A 22 -8.45 -17.85 14.61
CA GLU A 22 -8.07 -19.16 14.04
C GLU A 22 -6.56 -19.41 14.13
N TYR A 23 -5.77 -18.33 14.26
CA TYR A 23 -4.31 -18.34 14.36
C TYR A 23 -3.81 -18.11 15.80
N GLY A 24 -4.74 -17.93 16.76
CA GLY A 24 -4.40 -17.58 18.14
C GLY A 24 -4.06 -16.10 18.37
N ASP A 25 -4.29 -15.25 17.37
CA ASP A 25 -3.85 -13.85 17.36
C ASP A 25 -5.01 -12.89 17.69
N GLU A 26 -5.97 -13.30 18.52
CA GLU A 26 -7.12 -12.46 18.87
C GLU A 26 -6.67 -11.21 19.64
N GLY A 27 -6.98 -10.04 19.08
CA GLY A 27 -6.68 -8.75 19.71
C GLY A 27 -5.28 -8.20 19.44
N CYS A 28 -4.47 -8.84 18.58
CA CYS A 28 -3.20 -8.29 18.12
C CYS A 28 -3.36 -6.92 17.45
N GLY A 29 -2.33 -6.09 17.57
CA GLY A 29 -2.26 -4.78 16.96
C GLY A 29 -0.85 -4.21 16.99
N THR A 30 -0.02 -4.58 16.02
CA THR A 30 1.39 -4.17 15.95
C THR A 30 1.56 -2.65 16.07
N ILE A 31 0.93 -1.85 15.18
CA ILE A 31 0.99 -0.37 15.24
C ILE A 31 0.43 0.16 16.57
N ARG A 32 -0.62 -0.47 17.12
CA ARG A 32 -1.21 -0.05 18.39
C ARG A 32 -0.21 -0.20 19.52
N THR A 33 0.43 -1.35 19.65
CA THR A 33 1.42 -1.64 20.69
C THR A 33 2.62 -0.70 20.61
N ILE A 34 3.22 -0.55 19.43
CA ILE A 34 4.43 0.29 19.29
C ILE A 34 4.14 1.78 19.49
N SER A 35 2.90 2.23 19.24
CA SER A 35 2.49 3.63 19.45
C SER A 35 2.53 4.08 20.91
N GLU A 36 2.57 3.14 21.85
CA GLU A 36 2.67 3.42 23.29
C GLU A 36 4.11 3.66 23.75
N SER A 37 5.10 3.40 22.89
CA SER A 37 6.50 3.69 23.19
C SER A 37 6.79 5.19 23.18
N TYR A 38 7.60 5.65 24.14
CA TYR A 38 8.15 7.00 24.15
C TYR A 38 9.09 7.31 22.96
N LYS A 39 9.51 6.28 22.21
CA LYS A 39 10.33 6.44 20.98
C LYS A 39 9.50 6.59 19.71
N PHE A 40 8.18 6.44 19.80
CA PHE A 40 7.29 6.52 18.65
C PHE A 40 7.07 7.98 18.21
N ASN A 41 7.58 8.31 17.03
CA ASN A 41 7.46 9.64 16.44
C ASN A 41 7.42 9.53 14.91
N ILE A 42 6.22 9.64 14.34
CA ILE A 42 5.98 9.38 12.91
C ILE A 42 5.24 10.52 12.16
N PRO A 43 5.73 11.77 12.24
CA PRO A 43 5.02 12.92 11.68
C PRO A 43 4.77 12.82 10.17
N ASN A 44 5.65 12.16 9.40
CA ASN A 44 5.49 12.06 7.94
C ASN A 44 4.41 11.04 7.56
N LEU A 45 4.37 9.88 8.20
CA LEU A 45 3.31 8.89 8.03
C LEU A 45 1.95 9.45 8.44
N LEU A 46 1.87 10.23 9.53
CA LEU A 46 0.64 10.95 9.91
C LEU A 46 0.24 12.00 8.87
N ARG A 47 1.21 12.74 8.31
CA ARG A 47 0.97 13.68 7.21
C ARG A 47 0.43 12.99 5.97
N LEU A 48 0.97 11.81 5.62
CA LEU A 48 0.47 11.01 4.50
C LEU A 48 -0.94 10.48 4.77
N GLY A 49 -1.28 10.17 6.02
CA GLY A 49 -2.63 9.77 6.42
C GLY A 49 -2.69 8.41 7.11
N LEU A 50 -1.62 7.94 7.77
CA LEU A 50 -1.65 6.67 8.50
C LEU A 50 -2.78 6.64 9.55
N GLY A 51 -3.02 7.73 10.27
CA GLY A 51 -4.14 7.84 11.21
C GLY A 51 -5.53 7.91 10.55
N ASN A 52 -5.60 8.07 9.23
CA ASN A 52 -6.85 8.00 8.46
C ASN A 52 -7.22 6.57 8.05
N VAL A 53 -6.28 5.63 8.16
CA VAL A 53 -6.54 4.20 7.95
C VAL A 53 -7.54 3.71 9.01
N GLU A 54 -8.52 2.92 8.57
CA GLU A 54 -9.52 2.33 9.46
C GLU A 54 -8.84 1.49 10.55
N GLY A 55 -9.23 1.66 11.82
CA GLY A 55 -8.57 1.03 12.97
C GLY A 55 -7.41 1.82 13.57
N LEU A 56 -6.82 2.78 12.84
CA LEU A 56 -5.64 3.54 13.30
C LEU A 56 -5.94 4.98 13.76
N SER A 57 -7.22 5.35 13.95
CA SER A 57 -7.60 6.72 14.30
C SER A 57 -7.11 7.20 15.67
N PHE A 58 -6.67 6.28 16.54
CA PHE A 58 -6.03 6.63 17.82
C PHE A 58 -4.71 7.38 17.64
N LEU A 59 -4.09 7.29 16.45
CA LEU A 59 -2.91 8.08 16.07
C LEU A 59 -3.25 9.54 15.71
N GLY A 60 -4.54 9.88 15.58
CA GLY A 60 -5.01 11.18 15.12
C GLY A 60 -5.23 11.23 13.61
N LYS A 61 -6.44 11.62 13.19
CA LYS A 61 -6.78 11.78 11.77
C LYS A 61 -6.23 13.09 11.23
N ASN A 62 -5.60 13.03 10.06
CA ASN A 62 -5.28 14.23 9.29
C ASN A 62 -6.50 14.65 8.47
N ILE A 63 -6.95 15.90 8.62
CA ILE A 63 -8.10 16.45 7.87
C ILE A 63 -7.76 16.63 6.39
N ARG A 64 -6.47 16.76 6.07
CA ARG A 64 -5.93 16.89 4.70
C ARG A 64 -4.76 15.91 4.53
N PRO A 65 -5.04 14.61 4.43
CA PRO A 65 -3.98 13.63 4.19
C PRO A 65 -3.30 13.94 2.85
N ALA A 66 -2.00 13.69 2.77
CA ALA A 66 -1.23 13.90 1.54
C ALA A 66 -1.25 12.69 0.60
N ALA A 67 -1.68 11.52 1.09
CA ALA A 67 -1.76 10.27 0.34
C ALA A 67 -3.19 9.70 0.38
N ALA A 68 -3.48 8.79 -0.54
CA ALA A 68 -4.62 7.91 -0.38
C ALA A 68 -4.31 6.86 0.69
N SER A 69 -5.33 6.44 1.44
CA SER A 69 -5.14 5.53 2.58
C SER A 69 -6.17 4.41 2.61
N ALA A 70 -5.71 3.20 2.93
CA ALA A 70 -6.53 2.01 3.14
C ALA A 70 -5.90 1.13 4.23
N ARG A 71 -6.64 0.10 4.65
CA ARG A 71 -6.04 -1.14 5.17
C ARG A 71 -6.35 -2.26 4.19
N LEU A 72 -5.46 -3.23 4.04
CA LEU A 72 -5.71 -4.42 3.25
C LEU A 72 -5.89 -5.63 4.16
N ALA A 73 -6.83 -6.50 3.80
CA ALA A 73 -7.01 -7.80 4.42
C ALA A 73 -6.19 -8.84 3.67
N GLU A 74 -5.50 -9.73 4.39
CA GLU A 74 -4.87 -10.90 3.78
C GLU A 74 -5.94 -11.93 3.44
N ARG A 75 -6.04 -12.31 2.16
CA ARG A 75 -6.99 -13.32 1.72
C ARG A 75 -6.41 -14.73 1.82
N SER A 76 -5.12 -14.86 1.58
CA SER A 76 -4.40 -16.13 1.64
C SER A 76 -4.48 -16.71 3.04
N LYS A 77 -4.57 -18.03 3.13
CA LYS A 77 -4.54 -18.74 4.41
C LYS A 77 -3.09 -18.97 4.80
N GLY A 78 -2.59 -18.19 5.76
CA GLY A 78 -1.21 -18.20 6.23
C GLY A 78 -0.74 -16.79 6.56
N LYS A 79 0.19 -16.64 7.49
CA LYS A 79 0.63 -15.33 8.03
C LYS A 79 2.14 -15.12 7.92
N ASP A 80 2.79 -15.86 7.02
CA ASP A 80 4.24 -15.78 6.81
C ASP A 80 4.61 -14.80 5.69
N THR A 81 5.84 -14.29 5.77
CA THR A 81 6.40 -13.33 4.81
C THR A 81 6.21 -13.75 3.35
N THR A 82 6.33 -15.05 3.06
CA THR A 82 6.31 -15.56 1.69
C THR A 82 4.91 -15.45 1.11
N ILE A 83 3.90 -15.90 1.85
CA ILE A 83 2.50 -15.81 1.45
C ILE A 83 2.06 -14.34 1.31
N GLY A 84 2.37 -13.49 2.28
CA GLY A 84 2.00 -12.08 2.24
C GLY A 84 2.55 -11.37 1.00
N HIS A 85 3.84 -11.55 0.70
CA HIS A 85 4.49 -10.99 -0.49
C HIS A 85 3.95 -11.56 -1.81
N TRP A 86 3.66 -12.87 -1.86
CA TRP A 86 3.02 -13.49 -3.02
C TRP A 86 1.65 -12.88 -3.28
N GLU A 87 0.86 -12.66 -2.24
CA GLU A 87 -0.44 -12.03 -2.37
C GLU A 87 -0.33 -10.58 -2.82
N ILE A 88 0.56 -9.78 -2.23
CA ILE A 88 0.89 -8.41 -2.71
C ILE A 88 1.19 -8.43 -4.22
N SER A 89 1.86 -9.48 -4.68
CA SER A 89 2.27 -9.67 -6.07
C SER A 89 1.23 -10.39 -6.95
N GLY A 90 0.05 -10.67 -6.41
CA GLY A 90 -1.12 -11.11 -7.16
C GLY A 90 -1.49 -12.59 -7.01
N VAL A 91 -0.74 -13.38 -6.24
CA VAL A 91 -0.96 -14.81 -6.04
C VAL A 91 -1.60 -15.06 -4.68
N VAL A 92 -2.88 -15.45 -4.68
CA VAL A 92 -3.61 -15.82 -3.46
C VAL A 92 -3.41 -17.31 -3.17
N SER A 93 -3.02 -17.66 -1.95
CA SER A 93 -2.88 -19.06 -1.53
C SER A 93 -4.04 -19.48 -0.63
N ASP A 94 -4.89 -20.40 -1.12
CA ASP A 94 -5.99 -20.96 -0.32
C ASP A 94 -5.52 -21.95 0.77
N HIS A 95 -4.22 -22.29 0.76
CA HIS A 95 -3.62 -23.24 1.69
C HIS A 95 -2.42 -22.61 2.41
N PRO A 96 -2.29 -22.79 3.73
CA PRO A 96 -1.09 -22.38 4.46
C PRO A 96 0.09 -23.26 4.07
N LEU A 97 1.28 -22.68 4.16
CA LEU A 97 2.50 -23.46 4.07
C LEU A 97 2.56 -24.44 5.26
N PRO A 98 2.99 -25.69 5.06
CA PRO A 98 2.96 -26.72 6.10
C PRO A 98 3.93 -26.40 7.23
N THR A 99 3.47 -26.56 8.48
CA THR A 99 4.29 -26.52 9.69
C THR A 99 4.47 -27.92 10.26
N TYR A 100 5.48 -28.11 11.11
CA TYR A 100 5.88 -29.44 11.62
C TYR A 100 6.11 -29.42 13.14
N PRO A 101 5.06 -29.20 13.96
CA PRO A 101 5.18 -29.10 15.42
C PRO A 101 5.71 -30.38 16.08
N GLU A 102 5.48 -31.54 15.46
CA GLU A 102 5.96 -32.85 15.92
C GLU A 102 7.19 -33.34 15.12
N GLY A 103 7.84 -32.45 14.37
CA GLY A 103 8.94 -32.78 13.45
C GLY A 103 8.47 -33.27 12.08
N PHE A 104 9.44 -33.48 11.18
CA PHE A 104 9.19 -33.95 9.82
C PHE A 104 8.82 -35.45 9.79
N PRO A 105 7.91 -35.86 8.90
CA PRO A 105 7.57 -37.26 8.67
C PRO A 105 8.79 -38.11 8.32
N GLN A 106 8.75 -39.39 8.72
CA GLN A 106 9.86 -40.31 8.48
C GLN A 106 10.20 -40.45 6.99
N GLU A 107 9.20 -40.40 6.10
CA GLU A 107 9.41 -40.47 4.65
C GLU A 107 10.27 -39.33 4.10
N ILE A 108 10.14 -38.12 4.66
CA ILE A 108 10.99 -36.97 4.30
C ILE A 108 12.42 -37.18 4.78
N LEU A 109 12.57 -37.68 6.01
CA LEU A 109 13.88 -37.92 6.60
C LEU A 109 14.61 -39.08 5.90
N ASP A 110 13.91 -40.16 5.58
CA ASP A 110 14.45 -41.31 4.85
C ASP A 110 14.91 -40.89 3.45
N GLU A 111 14.13 -40.06 2.77
CA GLU A 111 14.50 -39.51 1.47
C GLU A 111 15.71 -38.58 1.56
N LEU A 112 15.80 -37.74 2.60
CA LEU A 112 16.98 -36.91 2.86
C LEU A 112 18.22 -37.77 3.09
N VAL A 113 18.12 -38.84 3.89
CA VAL A 113 19.21 -39.80 4.11
C VAL A 113 19.61 -40.46 2.79
N ARG A 114 18.65 -40.88 1.97
CA ARG A 114 18.88 -41.53 0.68
C ARG A 114 19.64 -40.62 -0.30
N GLN A 115 19.31 -39.34 -0.37
CA GLN A 115 19.95 -38.39 -1.29
C GLN A 115 21.28 -37.82 -0.80
N THR A 116 21.49 -37.75 0.52
CA THR A 116 22.68 -37.13 1.11
C THR A 116 23.71 -38.14 1.61
N GLY A 117 23.29 -39.39 1.86
CA GLY A 117 24.14 -40.42 2.47
C GLY A 117 24.42 -40.19 3.96
N ARG A 118 23.80 -39.19 4.58
CA ARG A 118 24.00 -38.83 6.00
C ARG A 118 22.73 -39.10 6.79
N GLY A 119 22.88 -39.68 7.99
CA GLY A 119 21.78 -39.78 8.96
C GLY A 119 21.35 -38.42 9.49
N TRP A 120 20.32 -38.37 10.33
CA TRP A 120 19.81 -37.14 10.94
C TRP A 120 19.79 -37.20 12.48
N LEU A 121 19.71 -36.03 13.11
CA LEU A 121 19.58 -35.76 14.55
C LEU A 121 18.44 -34.75 14.79
N CYS A 122 17.89 -34.71 16.01
CA CYS A 122 16.86 -33.79 16.49
C CYS A 122 15.42 -34.06 15.98
N ASN A 123 15.07 -33.60 14.78
CA ASN A 123 13.72 -33.63 14.18
C ASN A 123 12.57 -33.11 15.07
N LYS A 124 12.66 -31.86 15.54
CA LYS A 124 11.61 -31.18 16.31
C LYS A 124 11.73 -29.66 16.18
N PRO A 125 10.70 -28.88 16.54
CA PRO A 125 10.86 -27.44 16.77
C PRO A 125 11.95 -27.19 17.81
N TYR A 126 12.94 -26.36 17.47
CA TYR A 126 14.09 -26.13 18.36
C TYR A 126 14.76 -24.77 18.14
N SER A 127 15.27 -24.19 19.21
CA SER A 127 16.12 -23.00 19.12
C SER A 127 17.44 -23.33 18.41
N GLY A 128 17.83 -22.51 17.44
CA GLY A 128 19.07 -22.72 16.68
C GLY A 128 20.35 -22.67 17.52
N THR A 129 20.35 -21.96 18.65
CA THR A 129 21.49 -21.94 19.59
C THR A 129 21.51 -23.16 20.50
N GLU A 130 20.33 -23.62 20.93
CA GLU A 130 20.23 -24.79 21.80
C GLU A 130 20.44 -26.10 21.02
N VAL A 131 19.97 -26.18 19.77
CA VAL A 131 20.08 -27.41 18.98
C VAL A 131 21.54 -27.76 18.68
N ILE A 132 22.38 -26.77 18.40
CA ILE A 132 23.81 -26.98 18.16
C ILE A 132 24.56 -27.24 19.48
N ARG A 133 24.10 -26.69 20.60
CA ARG A 133 24.64 -27.02 21.93
C ARG A 133 24.38 -28.48 22.28
N ASP A 134 23.15 -28.94 22.06
CA ASP A 134 22.67 -30.25 22.51
C ASP A 134 23.11 -31.39 21.55
N TYR A 135 23.09 -31.15 20.23
CA TYR A 135 23.40 -32.17 19.22
C TYR A 135 24.75 -31.96 18.50
N GLY A 136 25.44 -30.83 18.71
CA GLY A 136 26.68 -30.51 17.98
C GLY A 136 27.82 -31.50 18.22
N GLU A 137 27.96 -32.02 19.45
CA GLU A 137 28.99 -33.01 19.76
C GLU A 137 28.73 -34.35 19.07
N GLU A 138 27.46 -34.80 19.02
CA GLU A 138 27.07 -36.03 18.31
C GLU A 138 27.20 -35.85 16.79
N HIS A 139 26.84 -34.68 16.25
CA HIS A 139 27.05 -34.34 14.85
C HIS A 139 28.53 -34.48 14.46
N ILE A 140 29.45 -33.93 15.26
CA ILE A 140 30.90 -34.03 14.99
C ILE A 140 31.39 -35.48 15.04
N LYS A 141 30.90 -36.29 15.98
CA LYS A 141 31.29 -37.70 16.13
C LYS A 141 30.77 -38.60 15.02
N THR A 142 29.57 -38.31 14.49
CA THR A 142 28.83 -39.24 13.60
C THR A 142 28.72 -38.76 12.16
N GLY A 143 28.87 -37.46 11.90
CA GLY A 143 28.61 -36.85 10.60
C GLY A 143 27.13 -36.75 10.21
N LYS A 144 26.19 -37.09 11.10
CA LYS A 144 24.74 -36.98 10.89
C LYS A 144 24.29 -35.53 10.92
N LEU A 145 23.37 -35.13 10.04
CA LEU A 145 22.85 -33.76 9.95
C LEU A 145 21.93 -33.41 11.13
N ILE A 146 22.02 -32.21 11.67
CA ILE A 146 21.06 -31.72 12.67
C ILE A 146 19.89 -31.10 11.91
N VAL A 147 18.75 -31.80 11.88
CA VAL A 147 17.55 -31.36 11.16
C VAL A 147 16.52 -30.89 12.18
N TYR A 148 16.03 -29.67 12.06
CA TYR A 148 15.07 -29.09 13.01
C TYR A 148 14.17 -28.05 12.32
N THR A 149 13.14 -27.59 13.03
CA THR A 149 12.18 -26.59 12.54
C THR A 149 11.93 -25.49 13.59
N SER A 150 11.07 -24.52 13.27
CA SER A 150 10.52 -23.50 14.19
C SER A 150 8.99 -23.57 14.19
N ALA A 151 8.33 -22.54 14.73
CA ALA A 151 6.89 -22.36 14.57
C ALA A 151 6.50 -22.10 13.10
N ASP A 152 7.40 -21.48 12.34
CA ASP A 152 7.23 -21.17 10.92
C ASP A 152 7.32 -22.41 10.01
N SER A 153 6.87 -22.24 8.77
CA SER A 153 7.06 -23.21 7.71
C SER A 153 8.52 -23.22 7.19
N VAL A 154 9.42 -23.84 7.95
CA VAL A 154 10.84 -23.96 7.58
C VAL A 154 11.40 -25.35 7.83
N LEU A 155 12.45 -25.72 7.11
CA LEU A 155 13.33 -26.85 7.45
C LEU A 155 14.75 -26.31 7.59
N GLN A 156 15.36 -26.50 8.76
CA GLN A 156 16.69 -26.00 9.06
C GLN A 156 17.67 -27.17 9.17
N ILE A 157 18.82 -27.06 8.49
CA ILE A 157 19.88 -28.07 8.51
C ILE A 157 21.14 -27.42 9.08
N ALA A 158 21.53 -27.82 10.29
CA ALA A 158 22.76 -27.39 10.92
C ALA A 158 23.87 -28.43 10.79
N ALA A 159 25.07 -27.95 10.47
CA ALA A 159 26.27 -28.76 10.37
C ALA A 159 27.52 -27.96 10.73
N HIS A 160 28.50 -28.63 11.32
CA HIS A 160 29.78 -28.05 11.68
C HIS A 160 30.68 -27.98 10.45
N ASN A 161 31.29 -26.83 10.17
CA ASN A 161 32.04 -26.60 8.93
C ASN A 161 33.21 -27.59 8.71
N ASP A 162 33.83 -28.08 9.79
CA ASP A 162 34.92 -29.08 9.71
C ASP A 162 34.44 -30.51 9.39
N VAL A 163 33.13 -30.78 9.45
CA VAL A 163 32.52 -32.11 9.28
C VAL A 163 31.73 -32.18 7.99
N VAL A 164 30.98 -31.11 7.69
CA VAL A 164 30.25 -30.92 6.44
C VAL A 164 30.69 -29.55 5.90
N PRO A 165 31.57 -29.52 4.88
CA PRO A 165 31.98 -28.27 4.25
C PRO A 165 30.78 -27.47 3.73
N LEU A 166 30.90 -26.14 3.68
CA LEU A 166 29.80 -25.24 3.29
C LEU A 166 29.13 -25.62 1.96
N GLU A 167 29.93 -25.90 0.93
CA GLU A 167 29.40 -26.30 -0.38
C GLU A 167 28.59 -27.60 -0.32
N GLU A 168 29.00 -28.56 0.53
CA GLU A 168 28.23 -29.79 0.75
C GLU A 168 26.93 -29.49 1.51
N LEU A 169 26.96 -28.63 2.53
CA LEU A 169 25.75 -28.20 3.23
C LEU A 169 24.76 -27.49 2.29
N TYR A 170 25.27 -26.69 1.36
CA TYR A 170 24.45 -26.01 0.35
C TYR A 170 23.83 -26.98 -0.66
N ASP A 171 24.58 -27.98 -1.13
CA ASP A 171 24.06 -29.06 -1.97
C ASP A 171 22.98 -29.87 -1.22
N ILE A 172 23.21 -30.18 0.06
CA ILE A 172 22.24 -30.85 0.94
C ILE A 172 20.95 -30.05 1.04
N CYS A 173 21.02 -28.73 1.28
CA CYS A 173 19.84 -27.87 1.34
C CYS A 173 19.12 -27.78 -0.01
N THR A 174 19.86 -27.80 -1.13
CA THR A 174 19.28 -27.84 -2.48
C THR A 174 18.49 -29.13 -2.70
N LYS A 175 19.05 -30.28 -2.31
CA LYS A 175 18.35 -31.58 -2.33
C LYS A 175 17.13 -31.59 -1.41
N ALA A 176 17.27 -31.08 -0.19
CA ALA A 176 16.16 -30.94 0.74
C ALA A 176 15.03 -30.08 0.15
N ARG A 177 15.35 -29.03 -0.62
CA ARG A 177 14.34 -28.21 -1.30
C ARG A 177 13.60 -29.00 -2.38
N ALA A 178 14.28 -29.87 -3.13
CA ALA A 178 13.67 -30.75 -4.12
C ALA A 178 12.78 -31.85 -3.49
N ILE A 179 13.12 -32.29 -2.27
CA ILE A 179 12.32 -33.23 -1.48
C ILE A 179 11.06 -32.56 -0.93
N MET A 180 11.23 -31.36 -0.37
CA MET A 180 10.17 -30.59 0.28
C MET A 180 9.32 -29.86 -0.77
N GLN A 181 8.45 -30.60 -1.46
CA GLN A 181 7.55 -30.10 -2.51
C GLN A 181 6.10 -30.54 -2.23
N GLY A 182 5.14 -29.96 -2.97
CA GLY A 182 3.72 -30.30 -2.84
C GLY A 182 3.21 -30.10 -1.41
N VAL A 183 2.56 -31.13 -0.84
CA VAL A 183 2.03 -31.09 0.53
C VAL A 183 3.11 -30.90 1.61
N HIS A 184 4.37 -31.15 1.28
CA HIS A 184 5.51 -30.94 2.18
C HIS A 184 6.30 -29.66 1.87
N GLY A 185 5.82 -28.83 0.93
CA GLY A 185 6.50 -27.63 0.48
C GLY A 185 6.60 -26.56 1.55
N VAL A 186 7.58 -26.65 2.47
CA VAL A 186 7.84 -25.58 3.45
C VAL A 186 8.25 -24.28 2.75
N GLY A 187 7.98 -23.14 3.37
CA GLY A 187 8.36 -21.83 2.85
C GLY A 187 9.86 -21.71 2.56
N ARG A 188 10.72 -22.12 3.50
CA ARG A 188 12.18 -22.02 3.34
C ARG A 188 12.94 -23.23 3.85
N ILE A 189 13.97 -23.64 3.11
CA ILE A 189 15.05 -24.50 3.65
C ILE A 189 16.20 -23.58 4.08
N ILE A 190 16.77 -23.78 5.26
CA ILE A 190 17.83 -22.88 5.79
C ILE A 190 19.07 -23.69 6.16
N ALA A 191 20.18 -23.36 5.50
CA ALA A 191 21.51 -23.82 5.87
C ALA A 191 21.98 -23.06 7.12
N ARG A 192 22.35 -23.81 8.17
CA ARG A 192 22.79 -23.27 9.47
C ARG A 192 24.20 -23.78 9.82
N PRO A 193 25.24 -23.30 9.11
CA PRO A 193 26.61 -23.63 9.44
C PRO A 193 26.99 -23.14 10.83
N PHE A 194 27.79 -23.93 11.53
CA PHE A 194 28.35 -23.54 12.83
C PHE A 194 29.82 -23.97 12.98
N ILE A 195 30.50 -23.30 13.89
CA ILE A 195 31.91 -23.52 14.23
C ILE A 195 32.08 -23.61 15.75
N GLY A 196 33.30 -23.92 16.18
CA GLY A 196 33.70 -23.90 17.58
C GLY A 196 33.87 -25.30 18.14
N LYS A 197 33.84 -25.42 19.47
CA LYS A 197 33.99 -26.71 20.16
C LYS A 197 33.00 -26.76 21.31
N TYR A 198 32.55 -27.95 21.67
CA TYR A 198 31.68 -28.12 22.82
C TYR A 198 32.30 -27.54 24.10
N PRO A 199 31.54 -26.80 24.92
CA PRO A 199 30.12 -26.43 24.77
C PRO A 199 29.87 -25.09 24.02
N GLY A 200 30.91 -24.42 23.54
CA GLY A 200 30.86 -23.09 22.91
C GLY A 200 30.74 -23.11 21.39
N PHE A 201 29.72 -23.77 20.83
CA PHE A 201 29.44 -23.66 19.40
C PHE A 201 28.83 -22.30 19.04
N THR A 202 29.12 -21.81 17.84
CA THR A 202 28.62 -20.53 17.32
C THR A 202 28.19 -20.68 15.87
N ARG A 203 26.98 -20.21 15.54
CA ARG A 203 26.50 -20.16 14.13
C ARG A 203 27.30 -19.12 13.35
N THR A 204 27.62 -19.40 12.10
CA THR A 204 28.34 -18.44 11.25
C THR A 204 27.38 -17.53 10.47
N GLY A 205 27.96 -16.51 9.83
CA GLY A 205 27.25 -15.64 8.89
C GLY A 205 26.96 -16.31 7.53
N ASP A 206 27.52 -17.49 7.27
CA ASP A 206 27.39 -18.24 5.99
C ASP A 206 26.02 -18.93 5.83
N ARG A 207 25.01 -18.43 6.55
CA ARG A 207 23.62 -18.84 6.43
C ARG A 207 23.16 -18.64 4.98
N ARG A 208 22.45 -19.63 4.44
CA ARG A 208 21.81 -19.53 3.14
C ARG A 208 20.40 -20.09 3.19
N ASP A 209 19.46 -19.37 2.59
CA ASP A 209 18.04 -19.69 2.58
C ASP A 209 17.62 -20.11 1.16
N TYR A 210 16.73 -21.08 1.06
CA TYR A 210 16.20 -21.64 -0.19
C TYR A 210 14.67 -21.59 -0.12
N SER A 211 14.10 -20.50 -0.63
CA SER A 211 12.67 -20.27 -0.65
C SER A 211 11.97 -21.16 -1.68
N ILE A 212 10.70 -21.47 -1.42
CA ILE A 212 9.80 -22.05 -2.40
C ILE A 212 9.46 -21.00 -3.48
N GLU A 213 9.21 -21.45 -4.71
CA GLU A 213 8.76 -20.57 -5.78
C GLU A 213 7.25 -20.28 -5.66
N ALA A 214 6.83 -19.09 -6.11
CA ALA A 214 5.42 -18.74 -6.15
C ALA A 214 4.63 -19.73 -7.03
N PRO A 215 3.48 -20.25 -6.57
CA PRO A 215 2.72 -21.28 -7.28
C PRO A 215 2.03 -20.78 -8.56
N GLY A 216 1.98 -19.47 -8.76
CA GLY A 216 1.36 -18.80 -9.92
C GLY A 216 2.27 -17.74 -10.52
N ARG A 217 1.80 -17.10 -11.60
CA ARG A 217 2.45 -15.90 -12.15
C ARG A 217 2.13 -14.69 -11.27
N THR A 218 3.15 -13.85 -11.09
CA THR A 218 3.11 -12.64 -10.27
C THR A 218 3.13 -11.40 -11.16
N VAL A 219 2.81 -10.23 -10.60
CA VAL A 219 2.97 -8.96 -11.31
C VAL A 219 4.44 -8.71 -11.73
N LEU A 220 5.42 -9.27 -11.02
CA LEU A 220 6.83 -9.20 -11.39
C LEU A 220 7.08 -9.92 -12.73
N ASP A 221 6.52 -11.12 -12.91
CA ASP A 221 6.58 -11.86 -14.18
C ASP A 221 5.95 -11.03 -15.31
N VAL A 222 4.74 -10.51 -15.07
CA VAL A 222 3.99 -9.76 -16.09
C VAL A 222 4.72 -8.49 -16.53
N LEU A 223 5.30 -7.73 -15.57
CA LEU A 223 6.05 -6.51 -15.87
C LEU A 223 7.31 -6.81 -16.66
N SER A 224 8.12 -7.77 -16.20
CA SER A 224 9.37 -8.14 -16.88
C SER A 224 9.13 -8.73 -18.28
N ASP A 225 8.11 -9.57 -18.45
CA ASP A 225 7.70 -10.09 -19.78
C ASP A 225 7.20 -8.98 -20.72
N SER A 226 6.70 -7.88 -20.16
CA SER A 226 6.30 -6.69 -20.91
C SER A 226 7.46 -5.72 -21.18
N GLY A 227 8.70 -6.08 -20.82
CA GLY A 227 9.90 -5.28 -21.03
C GLY A 227 10.05 -4.10 -20.06
N LEU A 228 9.35 -4.14 -18.91
CA LEU A 228 9.48 -3.14 -17.85
C LEU A 228 10.50 -3.59 -16.81
N ASP A 229 11.11 -2.60 -16.14
CA ASP A 229 12.06 -2.84 -15.08
C ASP A 229 11.36 -3.38 -13.82
N VAL A 230 11.95 -4.40 -13.20
CA VAL A 230 11.55 -4.93 -11.89
C VAL A 230 12.80 -4.97 -11.03
N ILE A 231 13.01 -3.92 -10.26
CA ILE A 231 14.17 -3.72 -9.41
C ILE A 231 13.81 -4.18 -7.99
N SER A 232 14.48 -5.19 -7.48
CA SER A 232 14.29 -5.68 -6.11
C SER A 232 15.34 -5.09 -5.16
N VAL A 233 14.93 -4.63 -3.98
CA VAL A 233 15.83 -4.17 -2.91
C VAL A 233 15.65 -5.05 -1.67
N GLY A 234 16.77 -5.47 -1.07
CA GLY A 234 16.77 -6.27 0.14
C GLY A 234 16.27 -7.69 -0.13
N LYS A 235 15.32 -8.17 0.69
CA LYS A 235 14.89 -9.58 0.69
C LYS A 235 13.96 -9.99 -0.44
N ILE A 236 13.49 -9.06 -1.27
CA ILE A 236 12.55 -9.36 -2.36
C ILE A 236 13.11 -10.41 -3.33
N LYS A 237 14.39 -10.36 -3.69
CA LYS A 237 15.00 -11.41 -4.55
C LYS A 237 14.91 -12.81 -3.94
N ASP A 238 15.16 -12.92 -2.64
CA ASP A 238 15.12 -14.20 -1.91
C ASP A 238 13.67 -14.72 -1.79
N VAL A 239 12.69 -13.84 -1.58
CA VAL A 239 11.26 -14.18 -1.46
C VAL A 239 10.70 -14.71 -2.79
N PHE A 240 11.11 -14.13 -3.92
CA PHE A 240 10.65 -14.55 -5.24
C PHE A 240 11.62 -15.49 -5.97
N VAL A 241 12.72 -15.92 -5.34
CA VAL A 241 13.76 -16.76 -5.96
C VAL A 241 14.30 -16.15 -7.28
N GLY A 242 14.38 -14.82 -7.34
CA GLY A 242 14.78 -14.06 -8.53
C GLY A 242 13.75 -14.01 -9.66
N ARG A 243 12.57 -14.62 -9.49
CA ARG A 243 11.54 -14.70 -10.52
C ARG A 243 10.95 -13.32 -10.86
N GLY A 244 10.90 -13.02 -12.16
CA GLY A 244 10.40 -11.74 -12.69
C GLY A 244 11.26 -10.52 -12.36
N ILE A 245 12.42 -10.69 -11.72
CA ILE A 245 13.31 -9.59 -11.32
C ILE A 245 14.32 -9.32 -12.43
N THR A 246 14.39 -8.07 -12.89
CA THR A 246 15.35 -7.64 -13.92
C THR A 246 16.66 -7.13 -13.32
N GLU A 247 16.61 -6.60 -12.10
CA GLU A 247 17.77 -6.11 -11.36
C GLU A 247 17.58 -6.33 -9.86
N ALA A 248 18.64 -6.75 -9.17
CA ALA A 248 18.60 -6.92 -7.72
C ALA A 248 19.70 -6.11 -7.04
N VAL A 249 19.30 -5.33 -6.04
CA VAL A 249 20.20 -4.57 -5.17
C VAL A 249 20.24 -5.25 -3.81
N GLU A 250 21.43 -5.74 -3.45
CA GLU A 250 21.65 -6.38 -2.15
C GLU A 250 21.68 -5.33 -1.04
N ALA A 251 20.94 -5.61 0.04
CA ALA A 251 20.92 -4.83 1.27
C ALA A 251 20.60 -5.78 2.43
N HIS A 252 21.26 -5.59 3.57
CA HIS A 252 21.20 -6.52 4.71
C HIS A 252 20.34 -6.04 5.88
N ASN A 253 19.96 -4.77 5.89
CA ASN A 253 19.19 -4.11 6.94
C ASN A 253 18.38 -2.94 6.35
N ASN A 254 17.58 -2.27 7.20
CA ASN A 254 16.73 -1.16 6.78
C ASN A 254 17.55 0.05 6.32
N GLU A 255 18.65 0.37 6.99
CA GLU A 255 19.52 1.52 6.64
C GLU A 255 20.11 1.38 5.23
N GLU A 256 20.71 0.23 4.94
CA GLU A 256 21.25 -0.09 3.62
C GLU A 256 20.17 -0.11 2.54
N SER A 257 18.99 -0.64 2.86
CA SER A 257 17.86 -0.68 1.92
C SER A 257 17.38 0.73 1.59
N MET A 258 17.21 1.60 2.59
CA MET A 258 16.83 3.00 2.40
C MET A 258 17.90 3.79 1.61
N ALA A 259 19.18 3.56 1.88
CA ALA A 259 20.28 4.15 1.11
C ALA A 259 20.27 3.67 -0.36
N ALA A 260 19.96 2.41 -0.62
CA ALA A 260 19.77 1.89 -1.97
C ALA A 260 18.58 2.55 -2.68
N VAL A 261 17.45 2.75 -1.99
CA VAL A 261 16.30 3.48 -2.55
C VAL A 261 16.65 4.92 -2.90
N ASP A 262 17.46 5.59 -2.07
CA ASP A 262 17.96 6.95 -2.35
C ASP A 262 18.85 7.02 -3.60
N ALA A 263 19.59 5.95 -3.93
CA ALA A 263 20.32 5.87 -5.19
C ALA A 263 19.39 5.58 -6.37
N LEU A 264 18.38 4.73 -6.18
CA LEU A 264 17.45 4.31 -7.22
C LEU A 264 16.46 5.40 -7.64
N VAL A 265 16.10 6.34 -6.75
CA VAL A 265 15.24 7.47 -7.12
C VAL A 265 15.90 8.43 -8.12
N GLU A 266 17.24 8.50 -8.13
CA GLU A 266 18.02 9.25 -9.12
C GLU A 266 18.13 8.51 -10.46
N LYS A 267 18.07 7.18 -10.44
CA LYS A 267 18.15 6.33 -11.64
C LYS A 267 16.93 6.49 -12.53
N ASP A 268 17.14 6.59 -13.84
CA ASP A 268 16.04 6.50 -14.80
C ASP A 268 15.71 5.03 -15.10
N PHE A 269 14.48 4.63 -14.80
CA PHE A 269 13.93 3.32 -15.12
C PHE A 269 12.43 3.45 -15.40
N HIS A 270 11.81 2.43 -15.99
CA HIS A 270 10.38 2.38 -16.25
C HIS A 270 9.82 1.06 -15.76
N GLY A 271 9.13 1.09 -14.62
CA GLY A 271 8.56 -0.11 -14.00
C GLY A 271 8.49 -0.03 -12.48
N LEU A 272 8.73 -1.15 -11.82
CA LEU A 272 8.57 -1.36 -10.38
C LEU A 272 9.92 -1.41 -9.67
N CYS A 273 10.06 -0.62 -8.60
CA CYS A 273 11.07 -0.82 -7.57
C CYS A 273 10.36 -1.40 -6.33
N PHE A 274 10.65 -2.65 -5.99
CA PHE A 274 10.01 -3.39 -4.91
C PHE A 274 11.02 -3.59 -3.78
N ILE A 275 10.69 -3.05 -2.60
CA ILE A 275 11.60 -2.90 -1.46
C ILE A 275 10.99 -3.61 -0.26
N ASN A 276 11.78 -4.45 0.42
CA ASN A 276 11.43 -4.98 1.73
C ASN A 276 12.37 -4.41 2.81
N LEU A 277 11.80 -3.81 3.85
CA LEU A 277 12.51 -3.35 5.06
C LEU A 277 12.31 -4.39 6.18
N VAL A 278 13.23 -5.33 6.28
CA VAL A 278 13.08 -6.57 7.09
C VAL A 278 13.37 -6.43 8.59
N ASP A 279 14.04 -5.35 9.02
CA ASP A 279 14.50 -5.29 10.43
C ASP A 279 13.33 -5.22 11.42
N PHE A 280 12.20 -4.63 11.00
CA PHE A 280 10.95 -4.59 11.75
C PHE A 280 10.59 -5.97 12.30
N ASP A 281 10.51 -6.95 11.42
CA ASP A 281 10.20 -8.34 11.74
C ASP A 281 11.34 -9.04 12.50
N MET A 282 12.52 -9.14 11.87
CA MET A 282 13.60 -10.03 12.32
C MET A 282 14.34 -9.53 13.58
N LEU A 283 14.43 -8.21 13.77
CA LEU A 283 15.17 -7.62 14.90
C LEU A 283 14.25 -7.22 16.05
N TYR A 284 12.98 -6.92 15.79
CA TYR A 284 12.11 -6.34 16.81
C TYR A 284 10.80 -7.11 17.04
N GLY A 285 10.06 -7.46 15.98
CA GLY A 285 8.79 -8.20 16.06
C GLY A 285 8.97 -9.54 16.77
N HIS A 286 9.70 -10.47 16.15
CA HIS A 286 10.02 -11.79 16.70
C HIS A 286 10.78 -11.76 18.05
N ARG A 287 11.32 -10.60 18.44
CA ARG A 287 12.05 -10.42 19.71
C ARG A 287 11.22 -9.72 20.78
N ASN A 288 9.97 -9.40 20.48
CA ASN A 288 9.03 -8.68 21.33
C ASN A 288 9.64 -7.38 21.89
N ASP A 289 10.41 -6.66 21.06
CA ASP A 289 11.07 -5.40 21.42
C ASP A 289 10.23 -4.20 20.95
N ILE A 290 9.22 -3.85 21.74
CA ILE A 290 8.30 -2.73 21.49
C ILE A 290 9.06 -1.42 21.22
N HIS A 291 10.11 -1.13 22.00
CA HIS A 291 10.82 0.14 21.91
C HIS A 291 11.80 0.17 20.74
N GLY A 292 12.46 -0.95 20.43
CA GLY A 292 13.26 -1.12 19.23
C GLY A 292 12.42 -0.94 17.96
N TYR A 293 11.26 -1.61 17.91
CA TYR A 293 10.33 -1.51 16.79
C TYR A 293 9.84 -0.07 16.57
N ALA A 294 9.41 0.60 17.64
CA ALA A 294 8.98 2.00 17.57
C ALA A 294 10.10 2.93 17.10
N ASN A 295 11.34 2.71 17.54
CA ASN A 295 12.50 3.48 17.10
C ASN A 295 12.80 3.28 15.62
N ALA A 296 12.78 2.03 15.14
CA ALA A 296 12.98 1.72 13.73
C ALA A 296 11.93 2.39 12.83
N LEU A 297 10.67 2.47 13.29
CA LEU A 297 9.62 3.14 12.53
C LEU A 297 9.82 4.67 12.52
N THR A 298 10.29 5.25 13.62
CA THR A 298 10.70 6.66 13.69
C THR A 298 11.88 6.96 12.76
N GLU A 299 12.87 6.08 12.67
CA GLU A 299 14.00 6.21 11.74
C GLU A 299 13.54 6.17 10.28
N PHE A 300 12.67 5.22 9.94
CA PHE A 300 12.01 5.17 8.63
C PHE A 300 11.22 6.44 8.34
N ASP A 301 10.41 6.94 9.30
CA ASP A 301 9.62 8.15 9.12
C ASP A 301 10.49 9.39 8.86
N HIS A 302 11.60 9.52 9.58
CA HIS A 302 12.56 10.60 9.34
C HIS A 302 13.19 10.51 7.94
N TRP A 303 13.60 9.32 7.51
CA TRP A 303 14.09 9.09 6.15
C TRP A 303 13.01 9.42 5.11
N LEU A 304 11.79 8.98 5.33
CA LEU A 304 10.64 9.22 4.45
C LEU A 304 10.42 10.72 4.22
N GLY A 305 10.56 11.55 5.25
CA GLY A 305 10.48 13.01 5.14
C GLY A 305 11.49 13.60 4.14
N GLY A 306 12.70 13.05 4.08
CA GLY A 306 13.72 13.42 3.10
C GLY A 306 13.58 12.76 1.73
N PHE A 307 12.93 11.60 1.66
CA PHE A 307 12.69 10.85 0.43
C PHE A 307 11.56 11.45 -0.41
N LEU A 308 10.43 11.83 0.21
CA LEU A 308 9.23 12.31 -0.50
C LEU A 308 9.51 13.46 -1.49
N PRO A 309 10.33 14.49 -1.16
CA PRO A 309 10.65 15.57 -2.11
C PRO A 309 11.50 15.15 -3.32
N LYS A 310 12.09 13.95 -3.32
CA LYS A 310 12.91 13.43 -4.42
C LYS A 310 12.06 12.74 -5.51
N LEU A 311 10.80 12.45 -5.21
CA LEU A 311 9.87 11.85 -6.17
C LEU A 311 9.54 12.83 -7.29
N ARG A 312 9.49 12.31 -8.51
CA ARG A 312 9.09 13.02 -9.72
C ARG A 312 7.57 13.00 -9.89
N ASP A 313 7.05 13.86 -10.75
CA ASP A 313 5.60 13.98 -10.96
C ASP A 313 4.92 12.71 -11.49
N ASP A 314 5.68 11.84 -12.17
CA ASP A 314 5.22 10.58 -12.73
C ASP A 314 5.56 9.36 -11.86
N ASP A 315 6.10 9.57 -10.66
CA ASP A 315 6.34 8.54 -9.66
C ASP A 315 5.12 8.30 -8.78
N VAL A 316 5.02 7.06 -8.31
CA VAL A 316 4.10 6.68 -7.25
C VAL A 316 4.86 5.95 -6.17
N LEU A 317 4.61 6.32 -4.92
CA LEU A 317 5.05 5.61 -3.73
C LEU A 317 3.87 4.86 -3.11
N MET A 318 4.03 3.55 -2.91
CA MET A 318 3.14 2.70 -2.14
C MET A 318 3.88 2.23 -0.89
N ILE A 319 3.32 2.44 0.30
CA ILE A 319 3.85 1.94 1.57
C ILE A 319 2.83 0.97 2.16
N THR A 320 3.26 -0.24 2.48
CA THR A 320 2.41 -1.27 3.07
C THR A 320 3.19 -2.21 3.99
N ALA A 321 2.59 -3.30 4.45
CA ALA A 321 3.23 -4.44 5.11
C ALA A 321 2.69 -5.73 4.48
N ASP A 322 3.20 -6.87 4.90
CA ASP A 322 2.85 -8.20 4.41
C ASP A 322 2.19 -9.10 5.47
N HIS A 323 2.28 -8.73 6.74
CA HIS A 323 1.53 -9.30 7.88
C HIS A 323 1.70 -8.38 9.11
N GLY A 324 1.28 -8.85 10.29
CA GLY A 324 1.66 -8.29 11.59
C GLY A 324 2.76 -9.12 12.27
N CYS A 325 3.46 -8.53 13.23
CA CYS A 325 4.21 -9.24 14.26
C CYS A 325 4.21 -8.37 15.51
N ASP A 326 3.12 -8.46 16.29
CA ASP A 326 2.89 -7.59 17.43
C ASP A 326 3.92 -7.86 18.55
N PRO A 327 4.84 -6.93 18.85
CA PRO A 327 5.86 -7.16 19.87
C PRO A 327 5.30 -7.18 21.30
N GLY A 328 4.00 -6.91 21.48
CA GLY A 328 3.28 -7.05 22.75
C GLY A 328 2.59 -8.41 22.91
N ASP A 329 2.61 -9.26 21.89
CA ASP A 329 2.02 -10.60 21.96
C ASP A 329 2.82 -11.52 22.91
N VAL A 330 2.17 -12.57 23.41
CA VAL A 330 2.81 -13.61 24.22
C VAL A 330 3.64 -14.56 23.35
N SER A 331 3.25 -14.68 22.08
CA SER A 331 3.95 -15.41 21.04
C SER A 331 5.15 -14.60 20.55
N THR A 332 6.09 -15.30 19.93
CA THR A 332 7.16 -14.69 19.12
C THR A 332 6.95 -14.97 17.64
N ASP A 333 5.76 -15.46 17.25
CA ASP A 333 5.34 -15.72 15.87
C ASP A 333 4.75 -14.44 15.24
N HIS A 334 4.51 -14.46 13.93
CA HIS A 334 3.76 -13.40 13.27
C HIS A 334 2.32 -13.33 13.80
N THR A 335 1.67 -12.18 13.61
CA THR A 335 0.27 -11.95 13.98
C THR A 335 -0.60 -11.73 12.74
N ARG A 336 -1.77 -12.36 12.72
CA ARG A 336 -2.75 -12.28 11.63
C ARG A 336 -3.49 -10.93 11.63
N GLU A 337 -2.90 -9.93 10.99
CA GLU A 337 -3.37 -8.53 10.98
C GLU A 337 -3.73 -8.01 9.59
N TYR A 338 -4.59 -7.00 9.54
CA TYR A 338 -4.65 -6.10 8.39
C TYR A 338 -3.29 -5.42 8.22
N VAL A 339 -2.97 -4.95 7.02
CA VAL A 339 -1.77 -4.13 6.78
C VAL A 339 -2.18 -2.75 6.30
N PRO A 340 -1.46 -1.66 6.68
CA PRO A 340 -1.76 -0.34 6.20
C PRO A 340 -1.44 -0.23 4.71
N LEU A 341 -2.10 0.68 4.00
CA LEU A 341 -1.72 1.09 2.65
C LEU A 341 -1.75 2.60 2.56
N LEU A 342 -0.63 3.19 2.17
CA LEU A 342 -0.52 4.60 1.79
C LEU A 342 -0.06 4.68 0.34
N VAL A 343 -0.74 5.50 -0.47
CA VAL A 343 -0.37 5.73 -1.87
C VAL A 343 -0.20 7.22 -2.13
N TYR A 344 1.02 7.61 -2.49
CA TYR A 344 1.45 9.00 -2.64
C TYR A 344 2.03 9.26 -4.03
N GLY A 345 1.82 10.47 -4.56
CA GLY A 345 2.41 10.95 -5.81
C GLY A 345 1.69 12.19 -6.32
N SER A 346 2.30 12.97 -7.22
CA SER A 346 1.71 14.23 -7.73
C SER A 346 0.36 14.01 -8.42
N GLU A 347 0.18 12.87 -9.10
CA GLU A 347 -1.06 12.50 -9.78
C GLU A 347 -2.03 11.66 -8.92
N ILE A 348 -1.72 11.45 -7.63
CA ILE A 348 -2.49 10.60 -6.71
C ILE A 348 -3.42 11.44 -5.82
N ALA A 349 -4.72 11.27 -6.00
CA ALA A 349 -5.75 11.90 -5.18
C ALA A 349 -5.72 11.34 -3.73
N PRO A 350 -5.67 12.19 -2.70
CA PRO A 350 -5.61 11.77 -1.31
C PRO A 350 -7.00 11.38 -0.78
N VAL A 351 -7.46 10.19 -1.18
CA VAL A 351 -8.79 9.67 -0.84
C VAL A 351 -8.70 8.46 0.11
N GLY A 352 -9.74 8.27 0.92
CA GLY A 352 -9.93 7.01 1.64
C GLY A 352 -10.38 5.92 0.68
N LEU A 353 -9.68 4.77 0.66
CA LEU A 353 -9.96 3.66 -0.26
C LEU A 353 -10.84 2.55 0.34
N SER A 354 -11.37 2.76 1.54
CA SER A 354 -12.02 1.73 2.37
C SER A 354 -11.10 0.53 2.64
N THR A 355 -11.59 -0.44 3.41
CA THR A 355 -10.87 -1.70 3.61
C THR A 355 -10.82 -2.48 2.29
N ARG A 356 -9.61 -2.89 1.87
CA ARG A 356 -9.37 -3.73 0.68
C ARG A 356 -9.42 -5.20 1.08
N SER A 357 -10.01 -6.04 0.23
CA SER A 357 -10.29 -7.45 0.56
C SER A 357 -9.11 -8.41 0.32
N SER A 358 -8.02 -7.94 -0.29
CA SER A 358 -6.84 -8.74 -0.60
C SER A 358 -5.62 -7.84 -0.79
N PHE A 359 -4.43 -8.34 -0.47
CA PHE A 359 -3.17 -7.67 -0.81
C PHE A 359 -2.94 -7.62 -2.33
N ALA A 360 -3.54 -8.55 -3.07
CA ALA A 360 -3.47 -8.65 -4.53
C ALA A 360 -4.05 -7.44 -5.27
N ASP A 361 -4.82 -6.59 -4.57
CA ASP A 361 -5.27 -5.31 -5.10
C ASP A 361 -4.10 -4.38 -5.45
N ILE A 362 -2.93 -4.55 -4.82
CA ILE A 362 -1.69 -3.83 -5.16
C ILE A 362 -1.21 -4.27 -6.55
N ALA A 363 -0.98 -5.56 -6.77
CA ALA A 363 -0.60 -6.10 -8.08
C ALA A 363 -1.60 -5.71 -9.19
N ALA A 364 -2.89 -5.79 -8.91
CA ALA A 364 -3.93 -5.40 -9.86
C ALA A 364 -3.83 -3.91 -10.23
N THR A 365 -3.55 -3.05 -9.26
CA THR A 365 -3.39 -1.60 -9.45
C THR A 365 -2.12 -1.28 -10.26
N ILE A 366 -1.00 -1.93 -9.93
CA ILE A 366 0.27 -1.79 -10.66
C ILE A 366 0.11 -2.23 -12.12
N ALA A 367 -0.56 -3.36 -12.36
CA ALA A 367 -0.82 -3.84 -13.72
C ALA A 367 -1.66 -2.83 -14.54
N GLU A 368 -2.70 -2.23 -13.95
CA GLU A 368 -3.52 -1.20 -14.62
C GLU A 368 -2.72 0.08 -14.91
N TRP A 369 -1.78 0.47 -14.05
CA TRP A 369 -0.97 1.68 -14.26
C TRP A 369 0.05 1.56 -15.38
N PHE A 370 0.65 0.37 -15.52
CA PHE A 370 1.60 0.08 -16.59
C PHE A 370 0.95 -0.46 -17.87
N ASP A 371 -0.38 -0.61 -17.88
CA ASP A 371 -1.15 -1.13 -19.02
C ASP A 371 -0.69 -2.53 -19.47
N VAL A 372 -0.41 -3.39 -18.48
CA VAL A 372 0.00 -4.79 -18.69
C VAL A 372 -1.12 -5.76 -18.29
N PRO A 373 -1.09 -7.03 -18.74
CA PRO A 373 -2.14 -8.01 -18.40
C PRO A 373 -2.38 -8.16 -16.89
N LYS A 374 -3.63 -8.03 -16.46
CA LYS A 374 -4.03 -8.26 -15.05
C LYS A 374 -4.19 -9.76 -14.79
N GLU A 375 -3.11 -10.45 -14.43
CA GLU A 375 -3.10 -11.87 -14.08
C GLU A 375 -3.23 -12.11 -12.57
N THR A 376 -4.27 -11.53 -11.96
CA THR A 376 -4.55 -11.69 -10.53
C THR A 376 -6.04 -11.56 -10.22
N GLU A 377 -6.48 -12.20 -9.14
CA GLU A 377 -7.82 -12.07 -8.56
C GLU A 377 -8.04 -10.73 -7.86
N GLY A 378 -6.97 -9.95 -7.60
CA GLY A 378 -7.05 -8.62 -7.01
C GLY A 378 -7.90 -7.62 -7.83
N ALA A 379 -8.52 -6.68 -7.12
CA ALA A 379 -9.32 -5.60 -7.65
C ALA A 379 -8.53 -4.29 -7.63
N SER A 380 -8.17 -3.79 -8.81
CA SER A 380 -7.46 -2.51 -8.95
C SER A 380 -8.27 -1.35 -8.37
N PHE A 381 -7.58 -0.44 -7.68
CA PHE A 381 -8.11 0.84 -7.21
C PHE A 381 -7.50 2.04 -7.95
N ALA A 382 -6.76 1.83 -9.03
CA ALA A 382 -6.09 2.87 -9.83
C ALA A 382 -7.03 4.02 -10.24
N ARG A 383 -8.29 3.71 -10.53
CA ARG A 383 -9.31 4.71 -10.95
C ARG A 383 -9.78 5.62 -9.84
N LEU A 384 -9.71 5.15 -8.59
CA LEU A 384 -10.06 5.94 -7.41
C LEU A 384 -8.94 6.93 -7.05
N LEU A 385 -7.71 6.63 -7.47
CA LEU A 385 -6.51 7.37 -7.13
C LEU A 385 -6.18 8.51 -8.07
N ARG A 386 -6.87 8.69 -9.20
CA ARG A 386 -6.54 9.80 -10.10
C ARG A 386 -7.24 11.07 -9.62
N TYR A 387 -6.49 12.15 -9.44
CA TYR A 387 -7.05 13.51 -9.37
C TYR A 387 -7.89 13.74 -10.62
N GLY A 388 -9.20 13.60 -10.50
CA GLY A 388 -10.13 14.03 -11.54
C GLY A 388 -9.87 13.56 -12.98
N ARG A 389 -9.05 12.55 -13.27
CA ARG A 389 -9.05 11.89 -14.60
C ARG A 389 -10.21 10.91 -14.69
N ARG A 390 -11.42 11.40 -14.43
CA ARG A 390 -12.49 11.14 -15.41
C ARG A 390 -12.14 12.03 -16.61
N SER A 391 -11.22 11.55 -17.44
CA SER A 391 -10.92 12.12 -18.77
C SER A 391 -12.03 11.85 -19.79
N GLY A 392 -13.20 11.39 -19.34
CA GLY A 392 -14.44 11.61 -20.07
C GLY A 392 -15.02 12.94 -19.60
N GLY A 393 -15.43 13.79 -20.53
CA GLY A 393 -16.30 14.91 -20.20
C GLY A 393 -17.46 14.47 -19.29
N ILE A 394 -18.13 15.44 -18.67
CA ILE A 394 -19.32 15.18 -17.84
C ILE A 394 -20.23 14.19 -18.57
N LYS A 395 -20.81 13.21 -17.89
CA LYS A 395 -21.73 12.27 -18.55
C LYS A 395 -23.11 12.91 -18.75
N LYS A 396 -23.98 12.30 -19.56
CA LYS A 396 -25.30 12.86 -19.87
C LYS A 396 -26.21 12.89 -18.63
N ASP A 397 -26.17 11.83 -17.83
CA ASP A 397 -26.82 11.70 -16.53
C ASP A 397 -26.29 12.72 -15.50
N GLU A 398 -24.97 12.91 -15.41
CA GLU A 398 -24.36 13.94 -14.55
C GLU A 398 -24.85 15.36 -14.93
N ARG A 399 -24.97 15.67 -16.23
CA ARG A 399 -25.54 16.97 -16.67
C ARG A 399 -26.99 17.12 -16.25
N GLN A 400 -27.80 16.11 -16.49
CA GLN A 400 -29.23 16.13 -16.15
C GLN A 400 -29.41 16.35 -14.65
N LEU A 401 -28.64 15.63 -13.82
CA LEU A 401 -28.66 15.78 -12.37
C LEU A 401 -28.25 17.19 -11.93
N LEU A 402 -27.20 17.77 -12.52
CA LEU A 402 -26.81 19.15 -12.21
C LEU A 402 -27.90 20.16 -12.57
N VAL A 403 -28.55 19.99 -13.72
CA VAL A 403 -29.67 20.85 -14.14
C VAL A 403 -30.83 20.74 -13.15
N GLU A 404 -31.21 19.54 -12.75
CA GLU A 404 -32.26 19.32 -11.75
C GLU A 404 -31.91 19.96 -10.41
N LYS A 405 -30.69 19.75 -9.91
CA LYS A 405 -30.23 20.33 -8.64
C LYS A 405 -30.15 21.86 -8.69
N ALA A 406 -29.76 22.44 -9.82
CA ALA A 406 -29.76 23.90 -9.99
C ALA A 406 -31.19 24.47 -9.99
N LYS A 407 -32.16 23.78 -10.61
CA LYS A 407 -33.58 24.17 -10.58
C LYS A 407 -34.16 24.06 -9.17
N GLU A 408 -33.89 22.97 -8.45
CA GLU A 408 -34.29 22.79 -7.05
C GLU A 408 -33.70 23.91 -6.17
N ALA A 409 -32.44 24.28 -6.40
CA ALA A 409 -31.77 25.32 -5.62
C ALA A 409 -32.41 26.71 -5.76
N MET A 410 -33.11 27.00 -6.87
CA MET A 410 -33.82 28.28 -7.05
C MET A 410 -34.88 28.53 -5.97
N ALA A 411 -35.48 27.47 -5.41
CA ALA A 411 -36.51 27.58 -4.38
C ALA A 411 -35.99 28.14 -3.05
N PHE A 412 -34.67 28.09 -2.83
CA PHE A 412 -34.01 28.61 -1.62
C PHE A 412 -33.50 30.04 -1.78
N SER A 413 -33.66 30.64 -2.96
CA SER A 413 -33.24 32.01 -3.24
C SER A 413 -33.89 33.01 -2.28
N TYR A 414 -33.08 33.90 -1.72
CA TYR A 414 -33.56 35.08 -1.00
C TYR A 414 -33.40 36.29 -1.91
N SER A 415 -34.46 36.64 -2.66
CA SER A 415 -34.43 37.74 -3.64
C SER A 415 -35.66 38.67 -3.55
N PRO A 416 -35.91 39.30 -2.39
CA PRO A 416 -37.12 40.11 -2.19
C PRO A 416 -37.12 41.42 -2.98
N TYR A 417 -35.98 41.89 -3.50
CA TYR A 417 -35.88 43.19 -4.18
C TYR A 417 -36.03 43.05 -5.68
N SER A 418 -35.29 42.12 -6.31
CA SER A 418 -35.38 41.94 -7.77
C SER A 418 -36.46 40.93 -8.20
N GLY A 419 -36.84 40.01 -7.31
CA GLY A 419 -37.63 38.83 -7.66
C GLY A 419 -36.89 37.86 -8.59
N CYS A 420 -35.59 38.07 -8.85
CA CYS A 420 -34.79 37.20 -9.69
C CYS A 420 -34.23 36.05 -8.85
N THR A 421 -34.80 34.87 -9.04
CA THR A 421 -34.35 33.66 -8.35
C THR A 421 -33.35 32.92 -9.22
N VAL A 422 -32.21 32.57 -8.65
CA VAL A 422 -31.12 31.86 -9.32
C VAL A 422 -30.65 30.73 -8.43
N GLY A 423 -30.49 29.56 -9.03
CA GLY A 423 -29.94 28.36 -8.40
C GLY A 423 -28.74 27.85 -9.21
N ALA A 424 -27.77 27.29 -8.50
CA ALA A 424 -26.58 26.70 -9.08
C ALA A 424 -26.29 25.34 -8.45
N ALA A 425 -25.72 24.44 -9.25
CA ALA A 425 -25.23 23.14 -8.79
C ALA A 425 -23.81 22.93 -9.35
N LEU A 426 -22.85 22.83 -8.45
CA LEU A 426 -21.42 22.72 -8.73
C LEU A 426 -20.97 21.27 -8.51
N LEU A 427 -20.43 20.64 -9.56
CA LEU A 427 -19.85 19.31 -9.52
C LEU A 427 -18.37 19.38 -9.17
N ALA A 428 -17.99 18.81 -8.04
CA ALA A 428 -16.62 18.69 -7.60
C ALA A 428 -15.88 17.54 -8.30
N ALA A 429 -14.54 17.60 -8.28
CA ALA A 429 -13.69 16.55 -8.84
C ALA A 429 -13.88 15.20 -8.14
N ASN A 430 -14.20 15.20 -6.85
CA ASN A 430 -14.53 14.03 -6.04
C ASN A 430 -15.92 13.42 -6.37
N GLY A 431 -16.72 14.07 -7.21
CA GLY A 431 -18.05 13.61 -7.62
C GLY A 431 -19.22 14.14 -6.78
N GLU A 432 -18.95 14.91 -5.72
CA GLU A 432 -19.99 15.53 -4.90
C GLU A 432 -20.60 16.75 -5.59
N ILE A 433 -21.86 17.07 -5.25
CA ILE A 433 -22.60 18.20 -5.80
C ILE A 433 -22.90 19.20 -4.69
N TYR A 434 -22.45 20.44 -4.89
CA TYR A 434 -22.70 21.57 -4.01
C TYR A 434 -23.72 22.50 -4.65
N THR A 435 -24.86 22.70 -3.99
CA THR A 435 -25.89 23.62 -4.45
C THR A 435 -25.72 25.00 -3.83
N GLY A 436 -26.16 26.02 -4.56
CA GLY A 436 -26.19 27.40 -4.09
C GLY A 436 -27.37 28.17 -4.69
N CYS A 437 -27.79 29.24 -4.02
CA CYS A 437 -28.81 30.16 -4.49
C CYS A 437 -28.33 31.60 -4.29
N ASN A 438 -28.92 32.55 -5.01
CA ASN A 438 -28.62 33.96 -4.79
C ASN A 438 -29.28 34.47 -3.50
N ILE A 439 -28.56 35.34 -2.79
CA ILE A 439 -28.95 35.93 -1.52
C ILE A 439 -28.75 37.43 -1.65
N GLU A 440 -29.86 38.16 -1.81
CA GLU A 440 -29.85 39.61 -1.88
C GLU A 440 -29.71 40.24 -0.51
N ASN A 441 -29.20 41.46 -0.50
CA ASN A 441 -29.09 42.27 0.68
C ASN A 441 -29.57 43.69 0.35
N ALA A 442 -30.18 44.36 1.34
CA ALA A 442 -30.66 45.74 1.20
C ALA A 442 -29.54 46.69 0.74
N ALA A 443 -28.32 46.49 1.24
CA ALA A 443 -27.13 47.00 0.60
C ALA A 443 -26.78 46.03 -0.53
N PHE A 444 -26.99 46.42 -1.79
CA PHE A 444 -26.80 45.47 -2.91
C PHE A 444 -25.36 44.93 -3.01
N SER A 445 -24.36 45.66 -2.53
CA SER A 445 -22.94 45.25 -2.61
C SER A 445 -22.62 43.90 -1.93
N PRO A 446 -23.11 43.59 -0.71
CA PRO A 446 -22.95 42.26 -0.10
C PRO A 446 -23.82 41.15 -0.70
N THR A 447 -24.59 41.39 -1.76
CA THR A 447 -25.37 40.33 -2.43
C THR A 447 -24.45 39.21 -2.93
N ASN A 448 -24.84 37.97 -2.67
CA ASN A 448 -24.14 36.79 -3.15
C ASN A 448 -24.92 36.09 -4.27
N CYS A 449 -24.22 35.70 -5.33
CA CYS A 449 -24.83 34.97 -6.45
C CYS A 449 -24.83 33.47 -6.15
N ALA A 450 -25.70 32.72 -6.83
CA ALA A 450 -25.86 31.28 -6.63
C ALA A 450 -24.57 30.49 -6.81
N GLU A 451 -23.77 30.85 -7.82
CA GLU A 451 -22.51 30.20 -8.15
C GLU A 451 -21.47 30.39 -7.05
N ARG A 452 -21.34 31.63 -6.54
CA ARG A 452 -20.45 31.93 -5.41
C ARG A 452 -20.91 31.23 -4.14
N THR A 453 -22.21 31.15 -3.88
CA THR A 453 -22.75 30.37 -2.76
C THR A 453 -22.33 28.91 -2.87
N ALA A 454 -22.47 28.29 -4.05
CA ALA A 454 -22.07 26.88 -4.27
C ALA A 454 -20.56 26.68 -4.13
N VAL A 455 -19.74 27.55 -4.74
CA VAL A 455 -18.28 27.48 -4.67
C VAL A 455 -17.79 27.67 -3.24
N PHE A 456 -18.25 28.72 -2.54
CA PHE A 456 -17.78 28.99 -1.18
C PHE A 456 -18.23 27.93 -0.18
N LYS A 457 -19.40 27.33 -0.38
CA LYS A 457 -19.81 26.16 0.39
C LYS A 457 -18.81 25.02 0.21
N ALA A 458 -18.52 24.62 -1.02
CA ALA A 458 -17.57 23.55 -1.30
C ALA A 458 -16.17 23.84 -0.73
N VAL A 459 -15.67 25.05 -0.94
CA VAL A 459 -14.36 25.49 -0.46
C VAL A 459 -14.30 25.50 1.08
N SER A 460 -15.39 25.93 1.75
CA SER A 460 -15.47 25.89 3.22
C SER A 460 -15.44 24.46 3.78
N GLU A 461 -15.85 23.48 2.97
CA GLU A 461 -15.81 22.05 3.27
C GLU A 461 -14.51 21.38 2.78
N GLY A 462 -13.52 22.17 2.31
CA GLY A 462 -12.20 21.68 1.92
C GLY A 462 -12.09 21.23 0.45
N VAL A 463 -13.14 21.39 -0.35
CA VAL A 463 -13.15 20.99 -1.76
C VAL A 463 -12.84 22.19 -2.66
N THR A 464 -11.72 22.13 -3.39
CA THR A 464 -11.19 23.24 -4.19
C THR A 464 -11.05 22.95 -5.69
N GLU A 465 -11.44 21.75 -6.13
CA GLU A 465 -11.35 21.32 -7.53
C GLU A 465 -12.72 20.97 -8.09
N PHE A 466 -13.06 21.54 -9.25
CA PHE A 466 -14.40 21.44 -9.83
C PHE A 466 -14.38 21.09 -11.31
N ARG A 467 -15.41 20.37 -11.75
CA ARG A 467 -15.57 19.88 -13.14
C ARG A 467 -16.61 20.67 -13.93
N ALA A 468 -17.71 21.03 -13.28
CA ALA A 468 -18.85 21.65 -13.95
C ALA A 468 -19.71 22.46 -13.01
N ILE A 469 -20.49 23.39 -13.55
CA ILE A 469 -21.59 24.04 -12.84
C ILE A 469 -22.81 24.17 -13.74
N ALA A 470 -24.01 23.88 -13.23
CA ALA A 470 -25.26 24.26 -13.86
C ALA A 470 -25.82 25.50 -13.20
N VAL A 471 -26.38 26.42 -13.99
CA VAL A 471 -26.99 27.66 -13.52
C VAL A 471 -28.37 27.81 -14.14
N ALA A 472 -29.38 27.93 -13.28
CA ALA A 472 -30.77 28.15 -13.65
C ALA A 472 -31.27 29.41 -12.97
N GLY A 473 -32.01 30.25 -13.69
CA GLY A 473 -32.54 31.46 -13.09
C GLY A 473 -33.67 32.10 -13.89
N GLY A 474 -34.38 33.01 -13.24
CA GLY A 474 -35.42 33.83 -13.86
C GLY A 474 -36.28 34.55 -12.83
N LYS A 475 -37.35 35.20 -13.28
CA LYS A 475 -38.23 35.97 -12.39
C LYS A 475 -39.21 35.06 -11.67
N ASN A 476 -39.36 35.29 -10.36
CA ASN A 476 -40.36 34.65 -9.50
C ASN A 476 -40.34 33.11 -9.60
N GLY A 477 -39.16 32.50 -9.69
CA GLY A 477 -39.04 31.03 -9.82
C GLY A 477 -39.24 30.50 -11.24
N VAL A 478 -39.60 31.32 -12.21
CA VAL A 478 -39.84 30.90 -13.59
C VAL A 478 -38.59 31.13 -14.42
N ILE A 479 -38.03 30.04 -14.96
CA ILE A 479 -36.90 30.10 -15.90
C ILE A 479 -37.42 30.67 -17.20
N GLU A 480 -36.96 31.86 -17.60
CA GLU A 480 -37.42 32.56 -18.82
C GLU A 480 -36.40 32.49 -19.96
N GLY A 481 -35.13 32.25 -19.65
CA GLY A 481 -34.04 32.15 -20.61
C GLY A 481 -32.75 31.69 -19.94
N GLU A 482 -31.64 31.73 -20.67
CA GLU A 482 -30.32 31.41 -20.12
C GLU A 482 -29.88 32.46 -19.09
N PHE A 483 -29.36 31.99 -17.96
CA PHE A 483 -28.78 32.84 -16.91
C PHE A 483 -27.27 32.60 -16.78
N PRO A 484 -26.43 33.35 -17.51
CA PRO A 484 -24.99 33.20 -17.42
C PRO A 484 -24.45 33.78 -16.10
N PRO A 485 -23.41 33.18 -15.51
CA PRO A 485 -22.75 33.73 -14.33
C PRO A 485 -22.32 35.18 -14.54
N CYS A 486 -22.44 36.01 -13.51
CA CYS A 486 -21.97 37.40 -13.57
C CYS A 486 -20.44 37.47 -13.60
N GLY A 487 -19.87 38.65 -13.90
CA GLY A 487 -18.42 38.83 -14.00
C GLY A 487 -17.66 38.42 -12.73
N VAL A 488 -18.20 38.74 -11.55
CA VAL A 488 -17.58 38.36 -10.26
C VAL A 488 -17.58 36.84 -10.08
N CYS A 489 -18.67 36.15 -10.44
CA CYS A 489 -18.74 34.69 -10.36
C CYS A 489 -17.77 34.02 -11.34
N ARG A 490 -17.66 34.55 -12.56
CA ARG A 490 -16.66 34.06 -13.53
C ARG A 490 -15.25 34.23 -12.97
N GLN A 491 -14.94 35.36 -12.36
CA GLN A 491 -13.64 35.59 -11.72
C GLN A 491 -13.37 34.66 -10.54
N VAL A 492 -14.38 34.36 -9.72
CA VAL A 492 -14.26 33.34 -8.66
C VAL A 492 -14.04 31.95 -9.25
N LEU A 493 -14.74 31.59 -10.33
CA LEU A 493 -14.52 30.32 -11.00
C LEU A 493 -13.10 30.22 -11.61
N MET A 494 -12.52 31.33 -12.11
CA MET A 494 -11.14 31.36 -12.62
C MET A 494 -10.09 31.02 -11.56
N GLU A 495 -10.38 31.26 -10.29
CA GLU A 495 -9.48 30.91 -9.18
C GLU A 495 -9.41 29.40 -8.95
N PHE A 496 -10.53 28.68 -9.16
CA PHE A 496 -10.65 27.27 -8.78
C PHE A 496 -10.78 26.28 -9.95
N CYS A 497 -10.96 26.77 -11.18
CA CYS A 497 -11.32 25.93 -12.32
C CYS A 497 -10.39 26.15 -13.53
N GLU A 498 -10.04 25.07 -14.22
CA GLU A 498 -9.29 25.16 -15.47
C GLU A 498 -10.18 25.70 -16.61
N PRO A 499 -9.93 26.90 -17.17
CA PRO A 499 -10.93 27.63 -17.95
C PRO A 499 -11.37 26.92 -19.24
N LYS A 500 -10.46 26.18 -19.88
CA LYS A 500 -10.73 25.45 -21.14
C LYS A 500 -11.46 24.12 -20.91
N LYS A 501 -11.42 23.57 -19.70
CA LYS A 501 -12.00 22.25 -19.39
C LYS A 501 -13.29 22.33 -18.58
N PHE A 502 -13.39 23.31 -17.68
CA PHE A 502 -14.56 23.51 -16.83
C PHE A 502 -15.80 23.87 -17.65
N LYS A 503 -16.90 23.13 -17.45
CA LYS A 503 -18.14 23.37 -18.20
C LYS A 503 -19.15 24.15 -17.38
N VAL A 504 -19.84 25.06 -18.06
CA VAL A 504 -20.95 25.82 -17.53
C VAL A 504 -22.20 25.45 -18.33
N LEU A 505 -23.20 24.90 -17.64
CA LEU A 505 -24.50 24.53 -18.21
C LEU A 505 -25.47 25.67 -17.95
N LEU A 506 -25.79 26.43 -19.00
CA LEU A 506 -26.73 27.53 -18.98
C LEU A 506 -28.14 26.97 -19.18
N VAL A 507 -28.91 26.86 -18.10
CA VAL A 507 -30.23 26.23 -18.13
C VAL A 507 -31.27 27.19 -18.70
N SER A 508 -32.11 26.69 -19.61
CA SER A 508 -33.27 27.38 -20.20
C SER A 508 -34.54 26.54 -20.06
N LYS A 509 -35.67 27.01 -20.63
CA LYS A 509 -36.92 26.22 -20.68
C LYS A 509 -36.77 24.97 -21.53
N GLU A 510 -36.01 25.06 -22.61
CA GLU A 510 -35.83 24.02 -23.64
C GLU A 510 -34.74 23.00 -23.28
N GLY A 511 -33.99 23.23 -22.20
CA GLY A 511 -32.91 22.35 -21.77
C GLY A 511 -31.76 23.15 -21.19
N TRP A 512 -30.56 22.98 -21.74
CA TRP A 512 -29.39 23.77 -21.39
C TRP A 512 -28.44 23.91 -22.58
N ARG A 513 -27.66 24.98 -22.57
CA ARG A 513 -26.50 25.16 -23.45
C ARG A 513 -25.22 24.96 -22.66
N GLU A 514 -24.30 24.17 -23.20
CA GLU A 514 -22.98 23.96 -22.59
C GLU A 514 -21.95 24.92 -23.20
N VAL A 515 -21.22 25.61 -22.34
CA VAL A 515 -20.06 26.45 -22.70
C VAL A 515 -18.91 26.14 -21.76
N THR A 516 -17.70 26.60 -22.09
CA THR A 516 -16.56 26.58 -21.17
C THR A 516 -16.46 27.89 -20.39
N LEU A 517 -15.71 27.88 -19.29
CA LEU A 517 -15.40 29.12 -18.58
C LEU A 517 -14.60 30.10 -19.46
N ALA A 518 -13.70 29.59 -20.31
CA ALA A 518 -12.95 30.40 -21.27
C ALA A 518 -13.84 31.10 -22.31
N ASP A 519 -14.97 30.50 -22.69
CA ASP A 519 -15.95 31.14 -23.58
C ASP A 519 -16.67 32.31 -22.90
N LEU A 520 -16.86 32.23 -21.58
CA LEU A 520 -17.57 33.24 -20.79
C LEU A 520 -16.65 34.36 -20.28
N LEU A 521 -15.38 34.08 -20.05
CA LEU A 521 -14.39 35.07 -19.60
C LEU A 521 -13.08 34.85 -20.37
N PRO A 522 -13.04 35.24 -21.66
CA PRO A 522 -11.82 35.15 -22.45
C PRO A 522 -10.75 36.06 -21.85
N HIS A 523 -9.50 35.58 -21.82
CA HIS A 523 -8.36 36.28 -21.20
C HIS A 523 -8.57 36.61 -19.71
N GLY A 524 -9.34 35.78 -18.99
CA GLY A 524 -9.54 35.94 -17.56
C GLY A 524 -8.24 35.86 -16.77
N PHE A 525 -8.12 36.69 -15.74
CA PHE A 525 -6.99 36.71 -14.81
C PHE A 525 -7.09 35.54 -13.82
N GLY A 526 -6.01 34.79 -13.61
CA GLY A 526 -6.00 33.61 -12.73
C GLY A 526 -4.66 33.36 -12.04
N ARG A 527 -4.54 32.20 -11.37
CA ARG A 527 -3.35 31.82 -10.58
C ARG A 527 -2.03 31.85 -11.37
N SER A 528 -2.08 31.63 -12.68
CA SER A 528 -0.91 31.66 -13.56
C SER A 528 -0.40 33.06 -13.86
N ASP A 529 -1.17 34.11 -13.54
CA ASP A 529 -0.80 35.50 -13.84
C ASP A 529 -0.20 36.25 -12.62
N VAL A 530 -0.23 35.61 -11.44
CA VAL A 530 0.27 36.16 -10.16
C VAL A 530 1.52 35.46 -9.63
N ASN A 531 1.94 34.38 -10.29
CA ASN A 531 3.16 33.62 -10.03
C ASN A 531 4.05 33.68 -11.26
#